data_AF-A0A7V9AM21-F1
#
_entry.id   AF-A0A7V9AM21-F1
#
_cell.length_a   1.000
_cell.length_b   1.000
_cell.length_c   1.000
_cell.angle_alpha   90.00
_cell.angle_beta   90.00
_cell.angle_gamma   90.00
#
_symmetry.space_group_name_H-M   'P 1'
#
loop_
_entity.id
_entity.type
_entity.pdbx_description
1 polymer ?
#
loop_
_entity_poly.entity_id
_entity_poly.type
_entity_poly.pdbx_seq_one_letter_code
_entity_poly.pdbx_strand_id
1 'polypeptide(L)'
;MKWMIKQISCFALVTVLATFAVGQNNAIFKGGNADGWVSINSVQLSTNIYKGGNADGWVSLNFTQVSSNIFKGGFGDGWDSKNYVQSSTGIFKGGIGDGWDAKNYLQSSTSIFTGGIGDGWSSTYRPVGPLPVTLLSFTVQKKGNNAALVYWKTSTEINSNYFDVERSNDAINFQRVGKVNAAGNSSREISYSFTDNQPLKGGNYYRLKQVDLDGHIVYSPARFVRFDDVPGLVKYYPNPTNGILNIEITSQMQQEAMVINISNASGVMMDQIKRQSNSTNILMIDMKRFTKGTYFIQVKTNKTNSTQRVVLQ
;
A
#
# COMPACT_ATOMS: atom_id res chain seq x y z
N MET A 1 -68.13 14.76 -20.73
CA MET A 1 -67.42 13.64 -20.09
C MET A 1 -66.16 13.39 -20.91
N LYS A 2 -64.97 13.39 -20.28
CA LYS A 2 -63.65 13.05 -20.89
C LYS A 2 -63.78 11.75 -21.72
N TRP A 3 -63.08 11.55 -22.84
CA TRP A 3 -61.67 11.14 -22.88
C TRP A 3 -60.95 11.44 -24.21
N MET A 4 -59.69 11.81 -24.06
CA MET A 4 -58.57 11.95 -25.00
C MET A 4 -58.05 10.60 -25.54
N ILE A 5 -57.47 10.66 -26.76
CA ILE A 5 -56.23 9.98 -27.25
C ILE A 5 -56.39 8.47 -27.60
N LYS A 6 -55.99 7.99 -28.78
CA LYS A 6 -54.58 7.89 -29.24
C LYS A 6 -54.50 7.62 -30.74
N GLN A 7 -53.71 8.42 -31.46
CA GLN A 7 -53.18 8.04 -32.78
C GLN A 7 -52.40 6.73 -32.64
N ILE A 8 -52.77 5.73 -33.43
CA ILE A 8 -51.99 4.52 -33.63
C ILE A 8 -50.91 4.90 -34.65
N SER A 9 -49.74 5.30 -34.16
CA SER A 9 -48.55 5.49 -34.99
C SER A 9 -47.98 4.10 -35.32
N CYS A 10 -48.04 3.75 -36.59
CA CYS A 10 -47.45 2.54 -37.16
C CYS A 10 -45.93 2.55 -36.94
N PHE A 11 -45.41 1.65 -36.10
CA PHE A 11 -43.97 1.44 -35.94
C PHE A 11 -43.45 0.69 -37.18
N ALA A 12 -42.69 1.37 -38.03
CA ALA A 12 -41.91 0.72 -39.07
C ALA A 12 -40.67 0.08 -38.42
N LEU A 13 -40.74 -1.23 -38.20
CA LEU A 13 -39.62 -2.04 -37.75
C LEU A 13 -38.66 -2.22 -38.95
N VAL A 14 -37.50 -1.57 -38.94
CA VAL A 14 -36.47 -1.81 -39.97
C VAL A 14 -35.61 -2.98 -39.51
N THR A 15 -35.93 -4.18 -40.00
CA THR A 15 -35.08 -5.38 -39.86
C THR A 15 -34.04 -5.38 -40.99
N VAL A 16 -32.77 -5.18 -40.66
CA VAL A 16 -31.67 -5.35 -41.62
C VAL A 16 -31.19 -6.80 -41.56
N LEU A 17 -31.61 -7.62 -42.53
CA LEU A 17 -30.97 -8.89 -42.90
C LEU A 17 -30.00 -8.60 -44.04
N ALA A 18 -28.80 -8.13 -43.72
CA ALA A 18 -27.76 -7.89 -44.72
C ALA A 18 -26.61 -8.90 -44.59
N THR A 19 -26.60 -9.86 -45.51
CA THR A 19 -25.40 -10.63 -45.88
C THR A 19 -24.33 -9.69 -46.41
N PHE A 20 -23.13 -9.77 -45.81
CA PHE A 20 -21.83 -9.22 -46.24
C PHE A 20 -21.84 -7.93 -47.08
N ALA A 21 -21.62 -6.79 -46.39
CA ALA A 21 -20.67 -5.72 -46.74
C ALA A 21 -21.19 -4.38 -46.17
N VAL A 22 -20.69 -3.97 -45.00
CA VAL A 22 -20.81 -2.58 -44.53
C VAL A 22 -19.46 -2.18 -43.98
N GLY A 23 -18.92 -1.07 -44.49
CA GLY A 23 -17.53 -0.67 -44.33
C GLY A 23 -17.05 -0.66 -42.89
N GLN A 24 -15.83 -1.20 -42.66
CA GLN A 24 -15.11 -0.98 -41.42
C GLN A 24 -15.12 0.53 -41.09
N ASN A 25 -15.40 0.87 -39.83
CA ASN A 25 -15.21 2.22 -39.25
C ASN A 25 -16.34 3.26 -39.42
N ASN A 26 -17.61 2.86 -39.56
CA ASN A 26 -18.75 3.77 -39.47
C ASN A 26 -19.68 3.42 -38.29
N ALA A 27 -20.27 4.43 -37.64
CA ALA A 27 -21.33 4.19 -36.64
C ALA A 27 -22.53 3.52 -37.31
N ILE A 28 -23.03 2.44 -36.71
CA ILE A 28 -24.16 1.66 -37.26
C ILE A 28 -25.45 2.44 -37.07
N PHE A 29 -25.63 3.09 -35.92
CA PHE A 29 -26.78 3.95 -35.62
C PHE A 29 -26.30 5.38 -35.33
N LYS A 30 -26.92 6.35 -36.01
CA LYS A 30 -26.52 7.77 -35.97
C LYS A 30 -27.41 8.62 -35.06
N GLY A 31 -28.37 8.02 -34.35
CA GLY A 31 -29.17 8.63 -33.28
C GLY A 31 -30.65 8.85 -33.59
N GLY A 32 -31.48 8.79 -32.53
CA GLY A 32 -32.95 8.93 -32.50
C GLY A 32 -33.57 8.26 -31.26
N ASN A 33 -34.88 8.42 -30.98
CA ASN A 33 -35.54 7.61 -29.95
C ASN A 33 -35.77 6.18 -30.52
N ALA A 34 -35.15 5.16 -29.93
CA ALA A 34 -35.33 3.74 -30.26
C ALA A 34 -34.98 3.36 -31.72
N ASP A 35 -33.82 3.81 -32.23
CA ASP A 35 -33.43 3.76 -33.64
C ASP A 35 -32.71 2.47 -34.10
N GLY A 36 -32.55 1.44 -33.26
CA GLY A 36 -31.84 0.24 -33.72
C GLY A 36 -31.94 -1.03 -32.86
N TRP A 37 -31.99 -2.17 -33.56
CA TRP A 37 -31.81 -3.52 -33.00
C TRP A 37 -30.83 -4.29 -33.89
N VAL A 38 -29.78 -4.89 -33.30
CA VAL A 38 -28.82 -5.74 -34.02
C VAL A 38 -28.78 -7.13 -33.42
N SER A 39 -28.99 -8.14 -34.28
CA SER A 39 -28.99 -9.56 -33.91
C SER A 39 -28.00 -10.41 -34.70
N ILE A 40 -26.92 -9.80 -35.22
CA ILE A 40 -25.91 -10.49 -36.04
C ILE A 40 -24.49 -10.27 -35.51
N ASN A 41 -23.68 -11.34 -35.56
CA ASN A 41 -22.25 -11.31 -35.20
C ASN A 41 -21.50 -10.34 -36.12
N SER A 42 -20.88 -9.30 -35.56
CA SER A 42 -20.08 -8.34 -36.32
C SER A 42 -18.74 -8.07 -35.66
N VAL A 43 -17.70 -7.90 -36.49
CA VAL A 43 -16.36 -7.47 -36.06
C VAL A 43 -16.23 -6.01 -36.45
N GLN A 44 -16.17 -5.10 -35.47
CA GLN A 44 -16.04 -3.66 -35.72
C GLN A 44 -14.79 -3.13 -35.02
N LEU A 45 -13.88 -2.54 -35.81
CA LEU A 45 -12.49 -2.33 -35.38
C LEU A 45 -12.17 -0.91 -34.86
N SER A 46 -13.04 0.11 -34.99
CA SER A 46 -12.63 1.47 -34.56
C SER A 46 -13.70 2.56 -34.29
N THR A 47 -15.01 2.29 -34.34
CA THR A 47 -16.03 3.33 -34.07
C THR A 47 -17.14 2.86 -33.16
N ASN A 48 -17.68 3.80 -32.35
CA ASN A 48 -18.89 3.58 -31.55
C ASN A 48 -20.02 3.00 -32.41
N ILE A 49 -20.69 1.97 -31.88
CA ILE A 49 -21.85 1.34 -32.54
C ILE A 49 -23.05 2.29 -32.50
N TYR A 50 -23.29 2.90 -31.34
CA TYR A 50 -24.39 3.82 -31.07
C TYR A 50 -23.86 5.23 -30.83
N LYS A 51 -24.43 6.21 -31.52
CA LYS A 51 -24.08 7.63 -31.39
C LYS A 51 -25.33 8.48 -31.07
N GLY A 52 -26.06 8.17 -30.00
CA GLY A 52 -26.81 9.14 -29.18
C GLY A 52 -28.34 9.19 -29.33
N GLY A 53 -29.04 9.30 -28.19
CA GLY A 53 -30.48 9.57 -28.02
C GLY A 53 -30.99 8.85 -26.77
N ASN A 54 -32.05 9.32 -26.09
CA ASN A 54 -32.55 8.60 -24.90
C ASN A 54 -33.05 7.19 -25.29
N ALA A 55 -32.54 6.15 -24.60
CA ALA A 55 -32.90 4.74 -24.79
C ALA A 55 -32.58 4.17 -26.19
N ASP A 56 -31.42 4.53 -26.75
CA ASP A 56 -31.03 4.30 -28.16
C ASP A 56 -30.37 2.94 -28.47
N GLY A 57 -30.10 2.05 -27.51
CA GLY A 57 -29.29 0.86 -27.80
C GLY A 57 -29.60 -0.40 -26.99
N TRP A 58 -29.92 -1.48 -27.70
CA TRP A 58 -30.01 -2.86 -27.18
C TRP A 58 -29.07 -3.79 -27.94
N VAL A 59 -28.21 -4.51 -27.21
CA VAL A 59 -27.30 -5.52 -27.78
C VAL A 59 -27.45 -6.83 -27.02
N SER A 60 -27.50 -7.96 -27.74
CA SER A 60 -27.66 -9.30 -27.15
C SER A 60 -26.67 -10.36 -27.64
N LEU A 61 -25.48 -9.96 -28.10
CA LEU A 61 -24.51 -10.87 -28.74
C LEU A 61 -23.08 -10.62 -28.27
N ASN A 62 -22.20 -11.63 -28.33
CA ASN A 62 -20.76 -11.49 -28.05
C ASN A 62 -20.07 -10.61 -29.13
N PHE A 63 -19.32 -9.59 -28.72
CA PHE A 63 -18.45 -8.81 -29.62
C PHE A 63 -16.99 -8.80 -29.15
N THR A 64 -16.07 -8.56 -30.09
CA THR A 64 -14.66 -8.24 -29.80
C THR A 64 -14.38 -6.85 -30.36
N GLN A 65 -14.16 -5.87 -29.48
CA GLN A 65 -13.81 -4.50 -29.88
C GLN A 65 -12.50 -4.06 -29.22
N VAL A 66 -11.63 -3.44 -30.01
CA VAL A 66 -10.23 -3.19 -29.65
C VAL A 66 -9.93 -1.75 -29.20
N SER A 67 -10.83 -0.77 -29.39
CA SER A 67 -10.42 0.64 -29.17
C SER A 67 -11.51 1.73 -28.98
N SER A 68 -12.82 1.44 -28.90
CA SER A 68 -13.84 2.50 -28.69
C SER A 68 -14.98 2.11 -27.76
N ASN A 69 -15.61 3.11 -27.13
CA ASN A 69 -16.83 2.96 -26.35
C ASN A 69 -17.99 2.49 -27.24
N ILE A 70 -18.94 1.74 -26.67
CA ILE A 70 -20.10 1.24 -27.41
C ILE A 70 -21.27 2.22 -27.34
N PHE A 71 -21.48 2.79 -26.15
CA PHE A 71 -22.54 3.75 -25.85
C PHE A 71 -21.92 5.09 -25.43
N LYS A 72 -22.42 6.19 -26.00
CA LYS A 72 -21.87 7.54 -25.77
C LYS A 72 -22.97 8.62 -25.58
N GLY A 73 -24.21 8.24 -25.30
CA GLY A 73 -25.36 9.15 -25.27
C GLY A 73 -26.14 9.16 -23.94
N GLY A 74 -26.99 10.20 -23.78
CA GLY A 74 -28.31 10.18 -23.13
C GLY A 74 -28.43 9.90 -21.63
N PHE A 75 -29.69 9.93 -21.16
CA PHE A 75 -30.12 9.46 -19.83
C PHE A 75 -30.80 8.10 -20.02
N GLY A 76 -30.26 7.05 -19.41
CA GLY A 76 -30.82 5.69 -19.51
C GLY A 76 -30.40 4.93 -20.76
N ASP A 77 -29.19 5.20 -21.26
CA ASP A 77 -28.69 4.58 -22.48
C ASP A 77 -27.92 3.28 -22.17
N GLY A 78 -28.23 2.23 -22.92
CA GLY A 78 -27.47 0.98 -22.97
C GLY A 78 -27.90 -0.11 -22.00
N TRP A 79 -28.47 -1.18 -22.56
CA TRP A 79 -28.74 -2.45 -21.87
C TRP A 79 -27.94 -3.57 -22.50
N ASP A 80 -27.30 -4.39 -21.65
CA ASP A 80 -26.60 -5.61 -22.07
C ASP A 80 -26.96 -6.82 -21.20
N SER A 81 -26.89 -8.02 -21.81
CA SER A 81 -27.10 -9.30 -21.13
C SER A 81 -26.07 -10.41 -21.45
N LYS A 82 -24.91 -10.12 -22.06
CA LYS A 82 -23.96 -11.16 -22.53
C LYS A 82 -22.47 -10.78 -22.38
N ASN A 83 -21.59 -11.79 -22.39
CA ASN A 83 -20.15 -11.66 -22.10
C ASN A 83 -19.38 -10.82 -23.16
N TYR A 84 -18.45 -9.98 -22.70
CA TYR A 84 -17.59 -9.16 -23.56
C TYR A 84 -16.11 -9.21 -23.18
N VAL A 85 -15.26 -9.00 -24.20
CA VAL A 85 -13.81 -8.84 -24.04
C VAL A 85 -13.40 -7.52 -24.70
N GLN A 86 -12.98 -6.53 -23.90
CA GLN A 86 -12.41 -5.27 -24.38
C GLN A 86 -11.07 -4.97 -23.69
N SER A 87 -10.14 -4.37 -24.43
CA SER A 87 -8.75 -4.20 -24.00
C SER A 87 -8.44 -2.87 -23.30
N SER A 88 -9.23 -1.79 -23.42
CA SER A 88 -8.74 -0.47 -22.92
C SER A 88 -9.71 0.72 -22.72
N THR A 89 -11.01 0.67 -23.02
CA THR A 89 -11.91 1.83 -22.82
C THR A 89 -13.23 1.45 -22.12
N GLY A 90 -13.79 2.36 -21.30
CA GLY A 90 -15.10 2.15 -20.65
C GLY A 90 -16.23 1.98 -21.67
N ILE A 91 -17.15 1.05 -21.39
CA ILE A 91 -18.24 0.68 -22.32
C ILE A 91 -19.30 1.79 -22.39
N PHE A 92 -19.62 2.39 -21.24
CA PHE A 92 -20.65 3.41 -21.06
C PHE A 92 -20.00 4.76 -20.68
N LYS A 93 -20.19 5.77 -21.52
CA LYS A 93 -19.91 7.18 -21.20
C LYS A 93 -21.17 8.00 -21.39
N GLY A 94 -21.86 8.35 -20.31
CA GLY A 94 -23.03 9.22 -20.34
C GLY A 94 -23.41 9.82 -18.98
N GLY A 95 -24.64 10.35 -18.88
CA GLY A 95 -25.18 11.09 -17.73
C GLY A 95 -25.67 10.21 -16.55
N ILE A 96 -26.61 10.77 -15.78
CA ILE A 96 -27.21 10.11 -14.60
C ILE A 96 -28.00 8.87 -15.06
N GLY A 97 -27.77 7.70 -14.44
CA GLY A 97 -28.60 6.51 -14.66
C GLY A 97 -28.19 5.59 -15.80
N ASP A 98 -26.95 5.68 -16.28
CA ASP A 98 -26.49 4.90 -17.43
C ASP A 98 -25.89 3.53 -17.04
N GLY A 99 -26.27 2.51 -17.82
CA GLY A 99 -25.62 1.21 -17.85
C GLY A 99 -26.19 0.14 -16.88
N TRP A 100 -26.80 -0.90 -17.46
CA TRP A 100 -27.13 -2.14 -16.77
C TRP A 100 -26.45 -3.33 -17.45
N ASP A 101 -25.65 -4.08 -16.71
CA ASP A 101 -25.00 -5.31 -17.15
C ASP A 101 -25.46 -6.48 -16.26
N ALA A 102 -26.04 -7.50 -16.89
CA ALA A 102 -26.59 -8.65 -16.21
C ALA A 102 -25.57 -9.74 -15.85
N LYS A 103 -24.43 -9.90 -16.58
CA LYS A 103 -23.55 -11.09 -16.42
C LYS A 103 -22.10 -10.93 -16.91
N ASN A 104 -21.18 -11.25 -15.98
CA ASN A 104 -19.79 -11.70 -16.17
C ASN A 104 -18.94 -10.98 -17.22
N TYR A 105 -18.08 -10.09 -16.73
CA TYR A 105 -17.19 -9.31 -17.55
C TYR A 105 -15.70 -9.56 -17.26
N LEU A 106 -14.86 -9.46 -18.30
CA LEU A 106 -13.39 -9.59 -18.23
C LEU A 106 -12.73 -8.34 -18.87
N GLN A 107 -12.14 -7.45 -18.06
CA GLN A 107 -11.51 -6.20 -18.53
C GLN A 107 -10.16 -5.92 -17.89
N SER A 108 -9.19 -5.52 -18.71
CA SER A 108 -7.79 -5.41 -18.31
C SER A 108 -7.39 -4.15 -17.52
N SER A 109 -8.13 -3.02 -17.52
CA SER A 109 -7.56 -1.78 -16.92
C SER A 109 -8.43 -0.51 -16.71
N THR A 110 -9.75 -0.43 -17.00
CA THR A 110 -10.52 0.83 -16.78
C THR A 110 -11.90 0.62 -16.14
N SER A 111 -12.48 1.65 -15.53
CA SER A 111 -13.86 1.62 -15.02
C SER A 111 -14.86 1.43 -16.17
N ILE A 112 -15.80 0.49 -16.00
CA ILE A 112 -16.84 0.15 -17.00
C ILE A 112 -17.84 1.29 -17.19
N PHE A 113 -18.22 1.91 -16.07
CA PHE A 113 -19.09 3.07 -15.98
C PHE A 113 -18.22 4.29 -15.63
N THR A 114 -18.39 5.36 -16.38
CA THR A 114 -17.65 6.62 -16.15
C THR A 114 -18.62 7.82 -16.14
N GLY A 115 -19.84 7.59 -15.64
CA GLY A 115 -20.95 8.54 -15.61
C GLY A 115 -21.05 9.34 -14.30
N GLY A 116 -22.09 10.17 -14.19
CA GLY A 116 -22.41 10.93 -12.97
C GLY A 116 -23.30 10.14 -12.01
N ILE A 117 -23.65 10.75 -10.86
CA ILE A 117 -24.46 10.18 -9.77
C ILE A 117 -25.54 9.20 -10.27
N GLY A 118 -25.47 7.93 -9.84
CA GLY A 118 -26.46 6.89 -10.18
C GLY A 118 -26.08 6.00 -11.37
N ASP A 119 -24.81 6.01 -11.77
CA ASP A 119 -24.25 5.19 -12.84
C ASP A 119 -23.87 3.77 -12.37
N GLY A 120 -24.39 2.75 -13.07
CA GLY A 120 -23.93 1.35 -13.02
C GLY A 120 -24.41 0.49 -11.83
N TRP A 121 -25.23 -0.52 -12.12
CA TRP A 121 -25.41 -1.69 -11.24
C TRP A 121 -24.91 -2.93 -11.99
N SER A 122 -23.90 -3.63 -11.45
CA SER A 122 -23.39 -4.90 -11.98
C SER A 122 -23.57 -5.99 -10.93
N SER A 123 -24.10 -7.14 -11.32
CA SER A 123 -24.28 -8.27 -10.39
C SER A 123 -22.95 -8.88 -9.92
N THR A 124 -21.86 -8.68 -10.66
CA THR A 124 -20.53 -9.25 -10.38
C THR A 124 -19.41 -8.41 -11.01
N TYR A 125 -18.89 -7.43 -10.29
CA TYR A 125 -17.63 -6.76 -10.65
C TYR A 125 -16.44 -7.67 -10.29
N ARG A 126 -15.70 -8.17 -11.29
CA ARG A 126 -14.36 -8.74 -11.12
C ARG A 126 -13.37 -7.89 -11.92
N PRO A 127 -12.63 -6.98 -11.30
CA PRO A 127 -11.59 -6.26 -12.03
C PRO A 127 -10.58 -7.30 -12.53
N VAL A 128 -10.34 -7.38 -13.83
CA VAL A 128 -9.16 -8.08 -14.38
C VAL A 128 -8.03 -7.07 -14.47
N GLY A 129 -7.74 -6.38 -13.38
CA GLY A 129 -6.42 -5.83 -13.15
C GLY A 129 -5.52 -6.95 -12.62
N PRO A 130 -4.18 -6.85 -12.73
CA PRO A 130 -3.32 -7.68 -11.89
C PRO A 130 -3.82 -7.54 -10.45
N LEU A 131 -4.23 -8.65 -9.82
CA LEU A 131 -4.42 -8.65 -8.38
C LEU A 131 -3.06 -8.23 -7.81
N PRO A 132 -3.00 -7.08 -7.08
CA PRO A 132 -1.75 -6.55 -6.60
C PRO A 132 -1.04 -7.59 -5.75
N VAL A 133 0.29 -7.43 -5.62
CA VAL A 133 1.11 -8.33 -4.80
C VAL A 133 0.41 -8.59 -3.47
N THR A 134 0.05 -9.86 -3.25
CA THR A 134 -0.66 -10.21 -2.03
C THR A 134 0.39 -10.55 -0.98
N LEU A 135 0.62 -9.59 -0.09
CA LEU A 135 1.58 -9.70 1.01
C LEU A 135 1.03 -10.66 2.06
N LEU A 136 1.66 -11.83 2.21
CA LEU A 136 1.29 -12.82 3.23
C LEU A 136 1.80 -12.42 4.61
N SER A 137 3.06 -11.98 4.68
CA SER A 137 3.68 -11.62 5.94
C SER A 137 4.73 -10.54 5.75
N PHE A 138 4.88 -9.70 6.77
CA PHE A 138 5.93 -8.70 6.86
C PHE A 138 6.35 -8.59 8.33
N THR A 139 7.62 -8.89 8.58
CA THR A 139 8.22 -8.91 9.91
C THR A 139 9.55 -8.18 9.91
N VAL A 140 9.86 -7.56 11.05
CA VAL A 140 11.14 -6.89 11.27
C VAL A 140 11.64 -7.28 12.64
N GLN A 141 12.89 -7.71 12.70
CA GLN A 141 13.54 -8.17 13.93
C GLN A 141 14.97 -7.69 13.99
N LYS A 142 15.55 -7.65 15.19
CA LYS A 142 16.97 -7.35 15.34
C LYS A 142 17.82 -8.51 14.82
N LYS A 143 18.88 -8.18 14.10
CA LYS A 143 19.96 -9.10 13.71
C LYS A 143 21.23 -8.65 14.45
N GLY A 144 21.45 -9.23 15.63
CA GLY A 144 22.45 -8.74 16.57
C GLY A 144 22.07 -7.37 17.17
N ASN A 145 23.08 -6.57 17.53
CA ASN A 145 22.85 -5.33 18.27
C ASN A 145 22.64 -4.09 17.38
N ASN A 146 23.08 -4.13 16.12
CA ASN A 146 23.20 -2.93 15.28
C ASN A 146 22.57 -3.07 13.89
N ALA A 147 21.79 -4.13 13.64
CA ALA A 147 21.14 -4.32 12.35
C ALA A 147 19.69 -4.77 12.50
N ALA A 148 18.83 -4.35 11.58
CA ALA A 148 17.45 -4.82 11.48
C ALA A 148 17.32 -5.76 10.28
N LEU A 149 16.84 -6.97 10.52
CA LEU A 149 16.44 -7.90 9.47
C LEU A 149 14.96 -7.68 9.16
N VAL A 150 14.71 -7.23 7.93
CA VAL A 150 13.40 -7.07 7.33
C VAL A 150 13.12 -8.31 6.49
N TYR A 151 11.99 -8.97 6.73
CA TYR A 151 11.62 -10.20 6.05
C TYR A 151 10.15 -10.15 5.64
N TRP A 152 9.85 -10.62 4.43
CA TRP A 152 8.48 -10.70 3.95
C TRP A 152 8.26 -11.85 2.98
N LYS A 153 6.97 -12.18 2.82
CA LYS A 153 6.51 -13.19 1.87
C LYS A 153 5.33 -12.68 1.08
N THR A 154 5.30 -13.00 -0.20
CA THR A 154 4.19 -12.74 -1.12
C THR A 154 3.55 -14.07 -1.48
N SER A 155 2.21 -14.16 -1.60
CA SER A 155 1.55 -15.38 -2.10
C SER A 155 1.53 -15.41 -3.62
N THR A 156 1.33 -14.25 -4.23
CA THR A 156 1.22 -14.03 -5.67
C THR A 156 1.77 -12.65 -6.01
N GLU A 157 2.35 -12.53 -7.18
CA GLU A 157 2.86 -11.28 -7.76
C GLU A 157 2.36 -11.19 -9.19
N ILE A 158 1.81 -10.04 -9.58
CA ILE A 158 1.40 -9.81 -10.96
C ILE A 158 1.84 -8.40 -11.33
N ASN A 159 2.64 -8.28 -12.39
CA ASN A 159 3.27 -7.03 -12.81
C ASN A 159 4.03 -6.30 -11.69
N SER A 160 4.57 -7.00 -10.71
CA SER A 160 5.32 -6.40 -9.61
C SER A 160 6.72 -6.02 -10.05
N ASN A 161 7.14 -4.78 -9.85
CA ASN A 161 8.46 -4.31 -10.25
C ASN A 161 9.46 -4.49 -9.10
N TYR A 162 9.20 -3.87 -7.95
CA TYR A 162 10.10 -3.95 -6.80
C TYR A 162 9.42 -3.55 -5.48
N PHE A 163 10.12 -3.87 -4.40
CA PHE A 163 9.83 -3.43 -3.05
C PHE A 163 10.86 -2.39 -2.62
N ASP A 164 10.42 -1.18 -2.32
CA ASP A 164 11.21 -0.22 -1.55
C ASP A 164 11.02 -0.53 -0.05
N VAL A 165 12.13 -0.76 0.65
CA VAL A 165 12.13 -0.86 2.11
C VAL A 165 12.30 0.53 2.65
N GLU A 166 11.31 1.02 3.38
CA GLU A 166 11.32 2.37 3.95
C GLU A 166 11.38 2.32 5.47
N ARG A 167 12.07 3.28 6.07
CA ARG A 167 12.27 3.43 7.50
C ARG A 167 11.86 4.83 7.97
N SER A 168 11.33 4.94 9.18
CA SER A 168 10.97 6.18 9.86
C SER A 168 11.30 6.11 11.34
N ASN A 169 11.60 7.24 11.98
CA ASN A 169 11.72 7.37 13.43
C ASN A 169 10.44 7.91 14.11
N ASP A 170 9.49 8.44 13.33
CA ASP A 170 8.27 9.08 13.82
C ASP A 170 6.98 8.41 13.30
N ALA A 171 7.11 7.36 12.47
CA ALA A 171 6.03 6.68 11.76
C ALA A 171 5.23 7.57 10.78
N ILE A 172 5.74 8.75 10.45
CA ILE A 172 5.11 9.73 9.54
C ILE A 172 6.01 9.92 8.31
N ASN A 173 7.27 10.29 8.55
CA ASN A 173 8.25 10.58 7.52
C ASN A 173 9.09 9.34 7.25
N PHE A 174 8.78 8.65 6.15
CA PHE A 174 9.48 7.44 5.71
C PHE A 174 10.52 7.76 4.64
N GLN A 175 11.74 7.27 4.85
CA GLN A 175 12.84 7.34 3.88
C GLN A 175 13.18 5.94 3.38
N ARG A 176 13.48 5.82 2.09
CA ARG A 176 13.94 4.56 1.50
C ARG A 176 15.33 4.21 2.03
N VAL A 177 15.46 3.01 2.61
CA VAL A 177 16.73 2.43 3.09
C VAL A 177 17.21 1.26 2.24
N GLY A 178 16.34 0.70 1.39
CA GLY A 178 16.69 -0.40 0.50
C GLY A 178 15.72 -0.56 -0.65
N LYS A 179 16.11 -1.35 -1.65
CA LYS A 179 15.23 -1.82 -2.74
C LYS A 179 15.55 -3.27 -3.05
N VAL A 180 14.49 -4.06 -3.23
CA VAL A 180 14.58 -5.46 -3.60
C VAL A 180 13.69 -5.68 -4.80
N ASN A 181 14.23 -6.22 -5.89
CA ASN A 181 13.47 -6.51 -7.08
C ASN A 181 12.42 -7.59 -6.77
N ALA A 182 11.22 -7.40 -7.29
CA ALA A 182 10.17 -8.42 -7.23
C ALA A 182 10.40 -9.46 -8.34
N ALA A 183 9.59 -10.52 -8.36
CA ALA A 183 9.68 -11.56 -9.38
C ALA A 183 9.02 -11.17 -10.72
N GLY A 184 8.38 -10.00 -10.82
CA GLY A 184 7.57 -9.63 -11.97
C GLY A 184 6.20 -10.30 -11.89
N ASN A 185 6.17 -11.60 -12.12
CA ASN A 185 4.95 -12.42 -12.09
C ASN A 185 5.23 -13.75 -11.38
N SER A 186 4.40 -14.08 -10.38
CA SER A 186 4.46 -15.35 -9.65
C SER A 186 3.08 -15.77 -9.15
N SER A 187 2.75 -17.04 -9.32
CA SER A 187 1.58 -17.68 -8.69
C SER A 187 1.96 -18.54 -7.46
N ARG A 188 3.23 -18.48 -7.04
CA ARG A 188 3.78 -19.23 -5.90
C ARG A 188 4.30 -18.26 -4.85
N GLU A 189 4.37 -18.77 -3.61
CA GLU A 189 4.96 -18.02 -2.51
C GLU A 189 6.43 -17.70 -2.78
N ILE A 190 6.82 -16.44 -2.59
CA ILE A 190 8.22 -16.01 -2.65
C ILE A 190 8.60 -15.32 -1.34
N SER A 191 9.76 -15.68 -0.83
CA SER A 191 10.35 -15.12 0.38
C SER A 191 11.45 -14.13 0.04
N TYR A 192 11.43 -12.99 0.70
CA TYR A 192 12.40 -11.91 0.51
C TYR A 192 12.99 -11.48 1.85
N SER A 193 14.20 -10.92 1.80
CA SER A 193 14.81 -10.31 2.97
C SER A 193 15.68 -9.12 2.60
N PHE A 194 15.80 -8.19 3.53
CA PHE A 194 16.69 -7.05 3.46
C PHE A 194 17.26 -6.80 4.86
N THR A 195 18.56 -6.47 4.94
CA THR A 195 19.19 -6.10 6.22
C THR A 195 19.56 -4.63 6.21
N ASP A 196 18.94 -3.86 7.10
CA ASP A 196 19.37 -2.49 7.40
C ASP A 196 20.50 -2.55 8.44
N ASN A 197 21.73 -2.24 8.00
CA ASN A 197 22.93 -2.27 8.84
C ASN A 197 23.17 -0.96 9.61
N GLN A 198 22.33 0.05 9.41
CA GLN A 198 22.47 1.35 10.06
C GLN A 198 21.12 1.85 10.60
N PRO A 199 20.38 1.04 11.39
CA PRO A 199 19.15 1.49 12.01
C PRO A 199 19.42 2.72 12.89
N LEU A 200 18.42 3.59 13.01
CA LEU A 200 18.51 4.74 13.89
C LEU A 200 18.53 4.27 15.34
N LYS A 201 19.11 5.08 16.23
CA LYS A 201 18.97 4.84 17.66
C LYS A 201 17.53 5.07 18.12
N GLY A 202 17.10 4.30 19.12
CA GLY A 202 15.74 4.34 19.62
C GLY A 202 14.74 3.64 18.69
N GLY A 203 13.55 4.21 18.56
CA GLY A 203 12.45 3.61 17.81
C GLY A 203 12.65 3.69 16.30
N ASN A 204 12.46 2.58 15.59
CA ASN A 204 12.46 2.52 14.13
C ASN A 204 11.18 1.83 13.66
N TYR A 205 10.50 2.46 12.71
CA TYR A 205 9.35 1.93 12.00
C TYR A 205 9.77 1.59 10.58
N TYR A 206 9.44 0.39 10.13
CA TYR A 206 9.72 -0.06 8.78
C TYR A 206 8.43 -0.40 8.05
N ARG A 207 8.35 -0.12 6.76
CA ARG A 207 7.27 -0.56 5.88
C ARG A 207 7.81 -0.92 4.51
N LEU A 208 7.03 -1.69 3.75
CA LEU A 208 7.27 -1.91 2.33
C LEU A 208 6.43 -0.94 1.53
N LYS A 209 7.06 -0.34 0.52
CA LYS A 209 6.39 0.31 -0.60
C LYS A 209 6.53 -0.62 -1.80
N GLN A 210 5.45 -1.28 -2.16
CA GLN A 210 5.36 -2.15 -3.33
C GLN A 210 5.11 -1.27 -4.55
N VAL A 211 5.86 -1.48 -5.62
CA VAL A 211 5.74 -0.73 -6.86
C VAL A 211 5.55 -1.70 -8.00
N ASP A 212 4.46 -1.54 -8.74
CA ASP A 212 4.15 -2.33 -9.93
C ASP A 212 4.80 -1.72 -11.19
N LEU A 213 4.82 -2.46 -12.30
CA LEU A 213 5.44 -2.05 -13.56
C LEU A 213 4.74 -0.84 -14.21
N ASP A 214 3.46 -0.65 -13.92
CA ASP A 214 2.66 0.51 -14.34
C ASP A 214 2.80 1.72 -13.39
N GLY A 215 3.60 1.58 -12.32
CA GLY A 215 3.82 2.61 -11.31
C GLY A 215 2.78 2.64 -10.20
N HIS A 216 1.84 1.69 -10.14
CA HIS A 216 0.93 1.57 -9.01
C HIS A 216 1.69 1.28 -7.72
N ILE A 217 1.21 1.82 -6.60
CA ILE A 217 1.91 1.76 -5.31
C ILE A 217 0.97 1.25 -4.22
N VAL A 218 1.43 0.24 -3.49
CA VAL A 218 0.76 -0.29 -2.30
C VAL A 218 1.72 -0.30 -1.12
N TYR A 219 1.25 0.14 0.06
CA TYR A 219 2.06 0.14 1.28
C TYR A 219 1.66 -1.00 2.22
N SER A 220 2.65 -1.62 2.86
CA SER A 220 2.39 -2.53 3.97
C SER A 220 2.06 -1.75 5.25
N PRO A 221 1.41 -2.38 6.24
CA PRO A 221 1.45 -1.90 7.62
C PRO A 221 2.90 -1.76 8.10
N ALA A 222 3.16 -0.76 8.96
CA ALA A 222 4.48 -0.58 9.55
C ALA A 222 4.78 -1.63 10.63
N ARG A 223 6.06 -1.92 10.85
CA ARG A 223 6.59 -2.76 11.92
C ARG A 223 7.62 -1.99 12.72
N PHE A 224 7.55 -2.12 14.04
CA PHE A 224 8.40 -1.39 14.97
C PHE A 224 9.51 -2.28 15.50
N VAL A 225 10.72 -1.73 15.56
CA VAL A 225 11.86 -2.31 16.27
C VAL A 225 12.67 -1.19 16.92
N ARG A 226 13.17 -1.45 18.13
CA ARG A 226 13.85 -0.43 18.93
C ARG A 226 15.33 -0.75 19.14
N PHE A 227 16.22 0.09 18.66
CA PHE A 227 17.67 -0.03 18.86
C PHE A 227 18.12 0.93 19.98
N ASP A 228 17.92 0.52 21.22
CA ASP A 228 18.56 1.17 22.35
C ASP A 228 20.07 0.88 22.34
N ASP A 229 20.85 1.79 22.90
CA ASP A 229 22.28 1.57 23.11
C ASP A 229 22.48 0.22 23.81
N VAL A 230 23.38 -0.57 23.24
CA VAL A 230 23.57 -2.00 23.48
C VAL A 230 23.38 -2.39 24.95
N PRO A 231 22.33 -3.17 25.30
CA PRO A 231 22.24 -3.81 26.60
C PRO A 231 23.49 -4.66 26.83
N GLY A 232 24.24 -4.38 27.90
CA GLY A 232 25.43 -5.14 28.29
C GLY A 232 26.79 -4.49 28.00
N LEU A 233 26.87 -3.32 27.35
CA LEU A 233 28.14 -2.57 27.30
C LEU A 233 28.50 -1.93 28.65
N VAL A 234 27.48 -1.63 29.47
CA VAL A 234 27.61 -1.12 30.82
C VAL A 234 26.77 -1.98 31.75
N LYS A 235 27.39 -2.58 32.76
CA LYS A 235 26.71 -3.30 33.84
C LYS A 235 26.81 -2.51 35.14
N TYR A 236 25.76 -2.53 35.93
CA TYR A 236 25.66 -1.82 37.20
C TYR A 236 25.33 -2.83 38.30
N TYR A 237 26.22 -3.01 39.27
CA TYR A 237 26.02 -3.98 40.35
C TYR A 237 26.79 -3.63 41.63
N PRO A 238 26.33 -4.10 42.81
CA PRO A 238 25.01 -4.68 43.02
C PRO A 238 23.91 -3.60 42.92
N ASN A 239 22.70 -4.02 42.56
CA ASN A 239 21.51 -3.17 42.61
C ASN A 239 20.33 -4.02 43.12
N PRO A 240 19.81 -3.79 44.34
CA PRO A 240 20.18 -2.70 45.26
C PRO A 240 21.62 -2.73 45.79
N THR A 241 22.14 -1.59 46.22
CA THR A 241 23.47 -1.45 46.86
C THR A 241 23.36 -0.91 48.29
N ASN A 242 24.28 -1.31 49.16
CA ASN A 242 24.43 -0.82 50.53
C ASN A 242 25.56 0.21 50.68
N GLY A 243 26.09 0.72 49.56
CA GLY A 243 27.06 1.81 49.60
C GLY A 243 28.11 1.82 48.50
N ILE A 244 28.40 0.71 47.85
CA ILE A 244 29.35 0.68 46.71
C ILE A 244 28.61 0.19 45.47
N LEU A 245 28.65 0.99 44.41
CA LEU A 245 28.14 0.62 43.10
C LEU A 245 29.31 0.44 42.13
N ASN A 246 29.40 -0.73 41.53
CA ASN A 246 30.31 -1.01 40.44
C ASN A 246 29.63 -0.74 39.10
N ILE A 247 30.33 0.00 38.25
CA ILE A 247 29.97 0.21 36.85
C ILE A 247 31.04 -0.46 36.01
N GLU A 248 30.70 -1.59 35.40
CA GLU A 248 31.58 -2.32 34.49
C GLU A 248 31.30 -1.88 33.07
N ILE A 249 32.31 -1.32 32.42
CA ILE A 249 32.28 -0.76 31.08
C ILE A 249 33.11 -1.67 30.18
N THR A 250 32.52 -2.19 29.13
CA THR A 250 33.21 -3.06 28.16
C THR A 250 34.37 -2.37 27.47
N SER A 251 35.36 -3.16 27.03
CA SER A 251 36.57 -2.68 26.33
C SER A 251 36.28 -1.84 25.09
N GLN A 252 35.15 -2.08 24.41
CA GLN A 252 34.71 -1.29 23.26
C GLN A 252 34.43 0.19 23.61
N MET A 253 33.97 0.48 24.82
CA MET A 253 33.68 1.84 25.28
C MET A 253 34.89 2.53 25.93
N GLN A 254 35.94 1.78 26.28
CA GLN A 254 37.11 2.36 26.95
C GLN A 254 37.83 3.39 26.09
N GLN A 255 37.82 3.24 24.76
CA GLN A 255 38.52 4.15 23.84
C GLN A 255 37.81 5.50 23.68
N GLU A 256 36.65 5.69 24.32
CA GLU A 256 35.86 6.91 24.22
C GLU A 256 35.94 7.72 25.52
N ALA A 257 36.04 9.04 25.41
CA ALA A 257 35.79 9.92 26.55
C ALA A 257 34.32 9.77 26.99
N MET A 258 34.10 9.68 28.30
CA MET A 258 32.79 9.40 28.88
C MET A 258 32.46 10.33 30.03
N VAL A 259 31.18 10.63 30.17
CA VAL A 259 30.60 11.39 31.29
C VAL A 259 29.60 10.51 32.00
N ILE A 260 29.71 10.43 33.32
CA ILE A 260 28.85 9.63 34.18
C ILE A 260 28.09 10.59 35.08
N ASN A 261 26.77 10.66 34.90
CA ASN A 261 25.89 11.52 35.69
C ASN A 261 25.18 10.69 36.74
N ILE A 262 25.14 11.20 37.97
CA ILE A 262 24.34 10.65 39.06
C ILE A 262 23.23 11.64 39.35
N SER A 263 21.98 11.18 39.32
CA SER A 263 20.82 12.02 39.63
C SER A 263 19.89 11.34 40.62
N ASN A 264 19.19 12.12 41.43
CA ASN A 264 18.17 11.60 42.36
C ASN A 264 16.83 11.35 41.63
N ALA A 265 15.85 10.80 42.35
CA ALA A 265 14.53 10.52 41.80
C ALA A 265 13.77 11.75 41.28
N SER A 266 14.14 12.95 41.71
CA SER A 266 13.57 14.23 41.25
C SER A 266 14.30 14.80 40.04
N GLY A 267 15.29 14.08 39.48
CA GLY A 267 16.07 14.51 38.32
C GLY A 267 17.19 15.52 38.63
N VAL A 268 17.42 15.86 39.90
CA VAL A 268 18.52 16.74 40.31
C VAL A 268 19.83 15.98 40.17
N MET A 269 20.79 16.58 39.45
CA MET A 269 22.14 16.03 39.31
C MET A 269 22.91 16.19 40.63
N MET A 270 23.31 15.06 41.21
CA MET A 270 24.01 14.99 42.48
C MET A 270 25.53 14.91 42.32
N ASP A 271 26.00 14.30 41.21
CA ASP A 271 27.42 14.16 40.92
C ASP A 271 27.64 13.96 39.41
N GLN A 272 28.84 14.30 38.94
CA GLN A 272 29.29 14.09 37.58
C GLN A 272 30.76 13.69 37.55
N ILE A 273 31.05 12.55 36.91
CA ILE A 273 32.40 12.03 36.73
C ILE A 273 32.75 12.05 35.25
N LYS A 274 33.86 12.68 34.88
CA LYS A 274 34.41 12.66 33.52
C LYS A 274 35.60 11.71 33.47
N ARG A 275 35.63 10.80 32.49
CA ARG A 275 36.79 9.92 32.24
C ARG A 275 37.30 10.09 30.81
N GLN A 276 38.62 10.07 30.68
CA GLN A 276 39.31 10.06 29.40
C GLN A 276 39.33 8.65 28.79
N SER A 277 39.68 8.55 27.51
CA SER A 277 39.90 7.27 26.82
C SER A 277 40.99 6.42 27.51
N ASN A 278 40.88 5.10 27.42
CA ASN A 278 41.74 4.06 28.01
C ASN A 278 41.66 3.95 29.54
N SER A 279 40.46 4.11 30.09
CA SER A 279 40.22 4.03 31.52
C SER A 279 39.87 2.58 31.97
N THR A 280 40.07 2.25 33.26
CA THR A 280 39.80 0.90 33.80
C THR A 280 38.38 0.39 33.50
N ASN A 281 38.26 -0.92 33.30
CA ASN A 281 37.00 -1.63 33.03
C ASN A 281 35.92 -1.41 34.10
N ILE A 282 36.31 -1.25 35.36
CA ILE A 282 35.38 -1.11 36.49
C ILE A 282 35.60 0.25 37.14
N LEU A 283 34.51 0.99 37.31
CA LEU A 283 34.44 2.18 38.14
C LEU A 283 33.66 1.84 39.42
N MET A 284 34.26 2.15 40.57
CA MET A 284 33.60 2.04 41.86
C MET A 284 33.09 3.41 42.28
N ILE A 285 31.80 3.51 42.57
CA ILE A 285 31.16 4.71 43.09
C ILE A 285 30.76 4.44 44.54
N ASP A 286 31.31 5.23 45.46
CA ASP A 286 30.85 5.25 46.84
C ASP A 286 29.54 6.03 46.94
N MET A 287 28.45 5.29 47.02
CA MET A 287 27.08 5.78 47.16
C MET A 287 26.75 6.17 48.60
N LYS A 288 27.58 5.85 49.62
CA LYS A 288 27.31 6.23 51.03
C LYS A 288 27.31 7.74 51.26
N ARG A 289 27.90 8.50 50.33
CA ARG A 289 27.86 9.97 50.33
C ARG A 289 26.46 10.53 50.06
N PHE A 290 25.52 9.71 49.60
CA PHE A 290 24.15 10.10 49.28
C PHE A 290 23.15 9.53 50.29
N THR A 291 21.99 10.16 50.42
CA THR A 291 20.90 9.65 51.27
C THR A 291 20.29 8.39 50.67
N LYS A 292 19.82 7.47 51.52
CA LYS A 292 19.11 6.26 51.06
C LYS A 292 17.94 6.63 50.14
N GLY A 293 17.75 5.89 49.05
CA GLY A 293 16.75 6.23 48.04
C GLY A 293 17.05 5.69 46.64
N THR A 294 16.31 6.20 45.66
CA THR A 294 16.45 5.84 44.24
C THR A 294 17.28 6.87 43.50
N TYR A 295 18.24 6.38 42.72
CA TYR A 295 19.14 7.17 41.88
C TYR A 295 19.10 6.68 40.43
N PHE A 296 19.37 7.58 39.49
CA PHE A 296 19.57 7.25 38.09
C PHE A 296 21.02 7.56 37.73
N ILE A 297 21.73 6.51 37.30
CA ILE A 297 23.13 6.57 36.90
C ILE A 297 23.18 6.48 35.39
N GLN A 298 23.72 7.50 34.75
CA GLN A 298 23.83 7.59 33.30
C GLN A 298 25.29 7.59 32.88
N VAL A 299 25.70 6.64 32.03
CA VAL A 299 27.00 6.61 31.37
C VAL A 299 26.84 7.03 29.92
N LYS A 300 27.43 8.17 29.55
CA LYS A 300 27.32 8.77 28.22
C LYS A 300 28.68 8.91 27.56
N THR A 301 28.77 8.44 26.31
CA THR A 301 29.86 8.70 25.36
C THR A 301 29.28 9.36 24.11
N ASN A 302 30.12 9.62 23.10
CA ASN A 302 29.64 10.08 21.79
C ASN A 302 28.78 9.02 21.09
N LYS A 303 29.00 7.73 21.37
CA LYS A 303 28.32 6.61 20.72
C LYS A 303 27.37 5.84 21.61
N THR A 304 27.30 6.09 22.90
CA THR A 304 26.48 5.28 23.82
C THR A 304 25.90 6.15 24.92
N ASN A 305 24.64 5.94 25.28
CA ASN A 305 24.00 6.51 26.45
C ASN A 305 23.25 5.40 27.21
N SER A 306 23.87 4.90 28.28
CA SER A 306 23.26 3.90 29.16
C SER A 306 22.73 4.59 30.41
N THR A 307 21.52 4.27 30.85
CA THR A 307 20.97 4.78 32.11
C THR A 307 20.37 3.63 32.92
N GLN A 308 20.74 3.55 34.20
CA GLN A 308 20.24 2.53 35.11
C GLN A 308 19.66 3.16 36.37
N ARG A 309 18.46 2.71 36.75
CA ARG A 309 17.88 2.98 38.06
C ARG A 309 18.57 2.11 39.11
N VAL A 310 19.14 2.74 40.14
CA VAL A 310 19.85 2.10 41.26
C VAL A 310 19.14 2.44 42.57
N VAL A 311 18.98 1.44 43.45
CA VAL A 311 18.40 1.62 44.78
C VAL A 311 19.51 1.53 45.82
N LEU A 312 19.68 2.59 46.63
CA LEU A 312 20.57 2.64 47.79
C LEU A 312 19.75 2.38 49.06
N GLN A 313 20.09 1.31 49.78
CA GLN A 313 19.37 0.84 50.98
C GLN A 313 19.95 1.32 52.30
#